data_AF-A0A2V5NCX1-F1
#
_entry.id   AF-A0A2V5NCX1-F1
#
_cell.length_a   1.000
_cell.length_b   1.000
_cell.length_c   1.000
_cell.angle_alpha   90.00
_cell.angle_beta   90.00
_cell.angle_gamma   90.00
#
_symmetry.space_group_name_H-M   'P 1'
#
loop_
_entity.id
_entity.type
_entity.pdbx_description
1 polymer ?
#
loop_
_entity_poly.entity_id
_entity_poly.type
_entity_poly.pdbx_seq_one_letter_code
_entity_poly.pdbx_strand_id
1 'polypeptide(L)' 'MHVQGDTKKALKVLETLTPGELHKPEVAAYYGIMLAAAGDQTRAGEYLDLGEKATLLPEEKALIEKARRSLAQR' A
#
# COMPACT_ATOMS: atom_id res chain seq x y z
N MET A 1 -0.38 13.52 15.32
CA MET A 1 -0.29 14.11 13.96
C MET A 1 0.97 13.70 13.18
N HIS A 2 1.83 12.79 13.67
CA HIS A 2 3.08 12.43 12.96
C HIS A 2 2.89 11.44 11.80
N VAL A 3 2.01 10.46 11.95
CA VAL A 3 1.85 9.35 10.99
C VAL A 3 1.46 9.82 9.58
N GLN A 4 0.56 10.81 9.45
CA GLN A 4 0.11 11.30 8.14
C GLN A 4 1.22 12.04 7.37
N GLY A 5 2.13 12.72 8.07
CA GLY A 5 3.26 13.42 7.45
C GLY A 5 4.29 12.45 6.88
N ASP A 6 4.47 11.30 7.54
CA ASP A 6 5.40 10.26 7.11
C ASP A 6 4.81 9.41 5.97
N THR A 7 3.49 9.17 5.95
CA THR A 7 2.82 8.48 4.83
C THR A 7 3.00 9.22 3.51
N LYS A 8 2.82 10.55 3.49
CA LYS A 8 3.00 11.35 2.26
C LYS A 8 4.44 11.35 1.76
N LYS A 9 5.43 11.35 2.67
CA LYS A 9 6.84 11.23 2.30
C LYS A 9 7.16 9.85 1.74
N ALA A 10 6.65 8.79 2.37
CA ALA A 10 6.82 7.41 1.90
C ALA A 10 6.22 7.22 0.51
N LEU A 11 5.00 7.72 0.27
CA LEU A 11 4.40 7.71 -1.06
C LEU A 11 5.26 8.42 -2.09
N LYS A 12 5.78 9.60 -1.76
CA LYS A 12 6.61 10.35 -2.70
C LYS A 12 7.90 9.62 -3.08
N VAL A 13 8.46 8.82 -2.17
CA VAL A 13 9.61 7.94 -2.47
C VAL A 13 9.17 6.79 -3.38
N LEU A 14 8.06 6.14 -3.09
CA LEU A 14 7.53 5.04 -3.91
C LEU A 14 7.12 5.52 -5.32
N GLU A 15 6.58 6.72 -5.45
CA GLU A 15 6.23 7.34 -6.74
C GLU A 15 7.44 7.72 -7.59
N THR A 16 8.67 7.65 -7.06
CA THR A 16 9.89 7.74 -7.89
C THR A 16 10.20 6.44 -8.65
N LEU A 17 9.59 5.33 -8.24
CA LEU A 17 9.75 4.04 -8.90
C LEU A 17 9.01 4.02 -10.22
N THR A 18 9.52 3.22 -11.16
CA THR A 18 8.85 3.05 -12.45
C THR A 18 7.52 2.30 -12.29
N PRO A 19 6.55 2.48 -13.21
CA PRO A 19 5.31 1.71 -13.18
C PRO A 19 5.56 0.19 -13.14
N GLY A 20 6.58 -0.31 -13.85
CA GLY A 20 6.94 -1.73 -13.83
C GLY A 20 7.42 -2.22 -12.46
N GLU A 21 8.07 -1.36 -11.68
CA GLU A 21 8.50 -1.68 -10.32
C GLU A 21 7.35 -1.61 -9.32
N LEU A 22 6.45 -0.64 -9.47
CA LEU A 22 5.25 -0.53 -8.63
C LEU A 22 4.29 -1.72 -8.79
N HIS A 23 4.28 -2.35 -9.96
CA HIS A 23 3.49 -3.57 -10.21
C HIS A 23 4.16 -4.85 -9.71
N LYS A 24 5.41 -4.80 -9.22
CA LYS A 24 6.01 -5.97 -8.57
C LYS A 24 5.21 -6.28 -7.31
N PRO A 25 4.77 -7.53 -7.10
CA PRO A 25 3.92 -7.88 -5.95
C PRO A 25 4.48 -7.38 -4.61
N GLU A 26 5.79 -7.49 -4.41
CA GLU A 26 6.46 -7.07 -3.18
C GLU A 26 6.33 -5.55 -2.96
N VAL A 27 6.50 -4.76 -4.01
CA VAL A 27 6.40 -3.28 -3.95
C VAL A 27 4.94 -2.85 -3.88
N ALA A 28 4.07 -3.51 -4.64
CA ALA A 28 2.64 -3.24 -4.70
C ALA A 28 1.98 -3.39 -3.32
N ALA A 29 2.39 -4.40 -2.53
CA ALA A 29 1.92 -4.57 -1.15
C ALA A 29 2.16 -3.31 -0.29
N TYR A 30 3.40 -2.83 -0.24
CA TYR A 30 3.76 -1.62 0.52
C TYR A 30 3.12 -0.36 -0.05
N TYR A 31 3.06 -0.27 -1.38
CA TYR A 31 2.48 0.88 -2.05
C TYR A 31 0.97 1.00 -1.80
N GLY A 32 0.24 -0.11 -1.89
CA GLY A 32 -1.18 -0.18 -1.56
C GLY A 32 -1.49 0.19 -0.11
N ILE A 33 -0.66 -0.24 0.85
CA ILE A 33 -0.80 0.13 2.27
C ILE A 33 -0.65 1.66 2.44
N MET A 34 0.35 2.25 1.78
CA MET A 34 0.61 3.69 1.88
C MET A 34 -0.50 4.51 1.20
N LEU A 35 -1.02 4.05 0.07
CA LEU A 35 -2.16 4.66 -0.60
C LEU A 35 -3.42 4.62 0.27
N ALA A 36 -3.71 3.48 0.90
CA ALA A 36 -4.83 3.34 1.82
C ALA A 36 -4.71 4.31 3.02
N ALA A 37 -3.50 4.43 3.58
CA ALA A 37 -3.22 5.38 4.66
C ALA A 37 -3.32 6.86 4.23
N ALA A 38 -3.05 7.17 2.96
CA ALA A 38 -3.22 8.50 2.39
C ALA A 38 -4.67 8.81 1.96
N GLY A 39 -5.54 7.80 1.92
CA GLY A 39 -6.95 7.93 1.52
C GLY A 39 -7.22 7.72 0.04
N ASP A 40 -6.24 7.27 -0.76
CA ASP A 40 -6.39 6.97 -2.18
C ASP A 40 -6.92 5.54 -2.35
N GLN A 41 -8.22 5.35 -2.11
CA GLN A 41 -8.83 4.03 -2.00
C GLN A 41 -8.85 3.25 -3.32
N THR A 42 -9.06 3.96 -4.43
CA THR A 42 -9.13 3.35 -5.77
C THR A 42 -7.81 2.68 -6.12
N ARG A 43 -6.70 3.42 -6.02
CA ARG A 43 -5.37 2.87 -6.33
C ARG A 43 -4.94 1.89 -5.25
N ALA A 44 -5.25 2.15 -3.98
CA ALA A 44 -4.92 1.23 -2.90
C ALA A 44 -5.45 -0.19 -3.15
N GLY A 45 -6.72 -0.32 -3.57
CA GLY A 45 -7.31 -1.63 -3.88
C GLY A 45 -6.51 -2.41 -4.92
N GLU A 46 -6.21 -1.78 -6.06
CA GLU A 46 -5.46 -2.41 -7.17
C GLU A 46 -4.09 -2.91 -6.72
N TYR A 47 -3.32 -2.10 -5.99
CA TYR A 47 -1.98 -2.47 -5.54
C TYR A 47 -1.99 -3.46 -4.36
N LEU A 48 -3.02 -3.45 -3.50
CA LEU A 48 -3.19 -4.48 -2.46
C LEU A 48 -3.51 -5.85 -3.08
N ASP A 49 -4.34 -5.89 -4.13
CA ASP A 49 -4.65 -7.13 -4.87
C ASP A 49 -3.41 -7.71 -5.58
N LEU A 50 -2.55 -6.84 -6.12
CA LEU A 50 -1.24 -7.23 -6.64
C LEU A 50 -0.30 -7.70 -5.51
N GLY A 51 -0.33 -7.00 -4.38
CA GLY A 51 0.49 -7.28 -3.21
C GLY A 51 0.26 -8.64 -2.59
N GLU A 52 -1.00 -9.11 -2.58
CA GLU A 52 -1.35 -10.44 -2.07
C GLU A 52 -0.68 -11.60 -2.83
N LYS A 53 -0.25 -11.37 -4.06
CA LYS A 53 0.47 -12.37 -4.87
C LYS A 53 1.95 -12.49 -4.48
N ALA A 54 2.46 -11.60 -3.63
CA ALA A 54 3.84 -11.66 -3.14
C ALA A 54 4.01 -12.79 -2.12
N THR A 55 5.25 -13.24 -1.95
CA THR A 55 5.61 -14.12 -0.84
C THR A 55 5.74 -13.27 0.42
N LEU A 56 4.61 -13.06 1.10
CA LEU A 56 4.51 -12.21 2.28
C LEU A 56 4.66 -12.99 3.58
N LEU A 57 5.34 -12.36 4.53
CA LEU A 57 5.37 -12.75 5.93
C LEU A 57 3.98 -12.56 6.57
N PRO A 58 3.67 -13.30 7.66
CA PRO A 58 2.40 -13.16 8.39
C PRO A 58 2.10 -11.71 8.81
N GLU A 59 3.12 -10.96 9.21
CA GLU A 59 3.03 -9.56 9.62
C GLU A 59 2.62 -8.66 8.45
N GLU A 60 3.18 -8.88 7.27
CA GLU A 60 2.86 -8.10 6.06
C GLU A 60 1.42 -8.38 5.60
N LYS A 61 0.97 -9.64 5.69
CA LYS A 61 -0.43 -10.00 5.42
C LYS A 61 -1.39 -9.28 6.38
N ALA A 62 -1.05 -9.21 7.66
CA ALA A 62 -1.86 -8.49 8.64
C ALA A 62 -1.93 -6.97 8.33
N LEU A 63 -0.86 -6.38 7.78
CA LEU A 63 -0.85 -4.99 7.34
C LEU A 63 -1.76 -4.75 6.12
N ILE A 64 -1.74 -5.65 5.12
CA ILE A 64 -2.63 -5.59 3.96
C ILE A 64 -4.09 -5.69 4.41
N GLU A 65 -4.42 -6.65 5.25
CA GLU A 65 -5.76 -6.83 5.80
C GLU A 65 -6.24 -5.58 6.56
N LYS A 66 -5.36 -4.98 7.36
CA LYS A 66 -5.66 -3.73 8.06
C LYS A 66 -5.90 -2.58 7.08
N ALA A 67 -5.09 -2.47 6.03
CA ALA A 67 -5.27 -1.47 4.98
C ALA A 67 -6.62 -1.66 4.27
N ARG A 68 -6.97 -2.88 3.86
CA ARG A 68 -8.29 -3.20 3.26
C ARG A 68 -9.45 -2.83 4.16
N ARG A 69 -9.37 -3.13 5.46
CA ARG A 69 -10.40 -2.74 6.43
C ARG A 69 -10.56 -1.22 6.54
N SER A 70 -9.48 -0.45 6.41
CA SER A 70 -9.57 1.02 6.37
C SER A 70 -10.19 1.55 5.08
N LEU A 71 -10.11 0.79 3.98
CA LEU A 71 -10.82 1.12 2.75
C LEU A 71 -12.34 0.89 2.90
N ALA A 72 -12.74 -0.19 3.57
CA ALA A 72 -14.15 -0.57 3.74
C ALA A 72 -14.92 0.23 4.81
N GLN A 73 -14.22 0.89 5.75
CA GLN A 73 -14.83 1.60 6.90
C GLN A 73 -15.15 3.09 6.62
N ARG A 74 -15.24 3.51 5.37
CA ARG A 74 -15.34 4.93 5.00
C ARG A 74 -16.50 5.25 4.08
#